data_AF-A0A453MII3-F1
#
_entry.id   AF-A0A453MII3-F1
#
_cell.length_a   1.000
_cell.length_b   1.000
_cell.length_c   1.000
_cell.angle_alpha   90.00
_cell.angle_beta   90.00
_cell.angle_gamma   90.00
#
_symmetry.space_group_name_H-M   'P 1'
#
loop_
_entity.id
_entity.type
_entity.pdbx_description
1 polymer ?
#
loop_
_entity_poly.entity_id
_entity_poly.type
_entity_poly.pdbx_seq_one_letter_code
_entity_poly.pdbx_strand_id
1 'polypeptide(L)'
;TLSRTRHACDIAFEDNAEKTNVVWEPSKDFKHMNLKSLTIDGFEEEDKVTNYIRLVMERAVGLKRIELRGEGCKKCDAIDPRTSQVDETRRHRIKELLTNGSSSSVERIMR
;
A
#
# COMPACT_ATOMS: atom_id res chain seq x y z
N THR A 1 1.91 -37.64 8.09
CA THR A 1 2.72 -36.43 8.37
C THR A 1 2.03 -35.25 7.72
N LEU A 2 1.39 -34.38 8.50
CA LEU A 2 0.66 -33.22 7.98
C LEU A 2 1.66 -32.18 7.46
N SER A 3 1.64 -31.96 6.15
CA SER A 3 2.37 -30.87 5.49
C SER A 3 1.83 -29.55 5.99
N ARG A 4 2.57 -28.91 6.90
CA ARG A 4 2.28 -27.56 7.37
C ARG A 4 2.73 -26.60 6.27
N THR A 5 1.84 -26.32 5.32
CA THR A 5 1.98 -25.19 4.39
C THR A 5 2.32 -23.96 5.22
N ARG A 6 3.54 -23.44 5.04
CA ARG A 6 4.03 -22.25 5.74
C ARG A 6 3.04 -21.11 5.53
N HIS A 7 2.64 -20.45 6.59
CA HIS A 7 1.77 -19.28 6.49
C HIS A 7 2.59 -18.13 5.88
N ALA A 8 1.96 -17.18 5.17
CA ALA A 8 2.68 -16.10 4.52
C ALA A 8 3.49 -15.22 5.51
N CYS A 9 3.13 -15.21 6.79
CA CYS A 9 3.91 -14.56 7.86
C CYS A 9 5.13 -15.37 8.33
N ASP A 10 5.18 -16.67 8.03
CA ASP A 10 6.32 -17.56 8.35
C ASP A 10 7.44 -17.41 7.30
N ILE A 11 7.14 -16.72 6.19
CA ILE A 11 8.15 -16.29 5.24
C ILE A 11 8.75 -15.03 5.84
N ALA A 12 9.90 -15.17 6.49
CA ALA A 12 10.76 -14.02 6.71
C ALA A 12 10.91 -13.34 5.35
N PHE A 13 10.47 -12.09 5.22
CA PHE A 13 10.81 -11.27 4.07
C PHE A 13 12.32 -11.03 4.18
N GLU A 14 13.13 -11.99 3.73
CA GLU A 14 14.59 -11.93 3.76
C GLU A 14 15.13 -10.78 2.89
N ASP A 15 14.27 -10.19 2.06
CA ASP A 15 14.56 -9.06 1.18
C ASP A 15 14.22 -7.70 1.82
N ASN A 16 14.50 -7.55 3.12
CA ASN A 16 14.45 -6.24 3.77
C ASN A 16 15.68 -5.41 3.37
N ALA A 17 15.54 -4.63 2.30
CA ALA A 17 16.47 -3.58 1.94
C ALA A 17 16.53 -2.52 3.06
N GLU A 18 17.73 -2.07 3.37
CA GLU A 18 17.91 -0.94 4.28
C GLU A 18 17.21 0.30 3.70
N LYS A 19 16.49 1.04 4.55
CA LYS A 19 15.79 2.25 4.13
C LYS A 19 16.82 3.29 3.68
N THR A 20 17.04 3.37 2.38
CA THR A 20 17.91 4.36 1.76
C THR A 20 17.04 5.44 1.11
N ASN A 21 17.39 6.70 1.34
CA ASN A 21 16.78 7.80 0.61
C ASN A 21 17.43 7.85 -0.77
N VAL A 22 16.66 7.49 -1.78
CA VAL A 22 17.11 7.48 -3.16
C VAL A 22 16.85 8.88 -3.73
N VAL A 23 17.91 9.69 -3.87
CA VAL A 23 17.84 11.04 -4.46
C VAL A 23 17.76 10.89 -5.98
N TRP A 24 16.57 10.57 -6.48
CA TRP A 24 16.29 10.59 -7.91
C TRP A 24 15.32 11.71 -8.19
N GLU A 25 15.70 12.64 -9.05
CA GLU A 25 14.77 13.60 -9.60
C GLU A 25 13.93 12.91 -10.68
N PRO A 26 12.62 12.72 -10.47
CA PRO A 26 11.78 12.16 -11.52
C PRO A 26 11.72 13.16 -12.67
N SER A 27 11.88 12.67 -13.91
CA SER A 27 11.60 13.50 -15.08
C SER A 27 10.19 14.10 -14.96
N LYS A 28 10.05 15.40 -15.23
CA LYS A 28 8.80 16.15 -15.09
C LYS A 28 7.66 15.51 -15.91
N ASP A 29 7.99 14.85 -17.01
CA ASP A 29 7.04 14.22 -17.93
C ASP A 29 6.95 12.70 -17.79
N PHE A 30 7.55 12.12 -16.75
CA PHE A 30 7.53 10.67 -16.54
C PHE A 30 6.09 10.17 -16.33
N LYS A 31 5.63 9.28 -17.22
CA LYS A 31 4.34 8.58 -17.11
C LYS A 31 4.54 7.07 -17.07
N HIS A 32 4.12 6.44 -15.99
CA HIS A 32 4.23 5.00 -15.79
C HIS A 32 2.98 4.27 -16.31
N MET A 33 3.03 3.77 -17.56
CA MET A 33 1.89 3.12 -18.23
C MET A 33 1.60 1.70 -17.77
N ASN A 34 2.60 1.01 -17.19
CA ASN A 34 2.55 -0.43 -16.92
C ASN A 34 2.11 -0.77 -15.49
N LEU A 35 2.08 0.20 -14.57
CA LEU A 35 1.69 -0.04 -13.19
C LEU A 35 0.16 -0.09 -13.17
N LYS A 36 -0.41 -1.29 -12.97
CA LYS A 36 -1.87 -1.49 -12.98
C LYS A 36 -2.46 -1.52 -11.58
N SER A 37 -1.70 -1.96 -10.58
CA SER A 37 -2.16 -2.08 -9.19
C SER A 37 -1.10 -1.61 -8.19
N LEU A 38 -1.55 -0.86 -7.18
CA LEU A 38 -0.76 -0.48 -6.02
C LEU A 38 -1.38 -1.14 -4.77
N THR A 39 -0.58 -1.88 -4.01
CA THR A 39 -0.97 -2.43 -2.71
C THR A 39 -0.06 -1.83 -1.65
N ILE A 40 -0.65 -1.34 -0.56
CA ILE A 40 0.09 -0.80 0.59
C ILE A 40 -0.35 -1.58 1.82
N ASP A 41 0.62 -2.24 2.46
CA ASP A 41 0.49 -2.94 3.72
C ASP A 41 1.15 -2.10 4.82
N GLY A 42 0.46 -1.90 5.95
CA GLY A 42 1.03 -1.25 7.14
C GLY A 42 1.50 0.20 6.92
N PHE A 43 0.65 1.18 7.20
CA PHE A 43 1.02 2.60 7.20
C PHE A 43 0.70 3.30 8.53
N GLU A 44 1.57 4.22 8.97
CA GLU A 44 1.39 4.91 10.26
C GLU A 44 0.86 6.33 10.13
N GLU A 45 1.07 7.00 9.00
CA GLU A 45 0.73 8.41 8.82
C GLU A 45 -0.20 8.60 7.61
N GLU A 46 -1.47 8.95 7.88
CA GLU A 46 -2.54 9.09 6.89
C GLU A 46 -2.21 10.12 5.80
N ASP A 47 -1.63 11.27 6.20
CA ASP A 47 -1.28 12.32 5.25
C ASP A 47 -0.13 11.90 4.34
N LYS A 48 0.89 11.23 4.88
CA LYS A 48 2.02 10.74 4.09
C LYS A 48 1.57 9.70 3.06
N VAL A 49 0.76 8.72 3.47
CA VAL A 49 0.26 7.70 2.55
C VAL A 49 -0.69 8.29 1.53
N THR A 50 -1.56 9.23 1.91
CA THR A 50 -2.47 9.91 0.99
C THR A 50 -1.69 10.72 -0.06
N ASN A 51 -0.69 11.50 0.36
CA ASN A 51 0.15 12.28 -0.53
C ASN A 51 0.96 11.39 -1.48
N TYR A 52 1.51 10.29 -0.98
CA TYR A 52 2.19 9.30 -1.80
C TYR A 52 1.27 8.72 -2.87
N ILE A 53 0.06 8.28 -2.49
CA ILE A 53 -0.90 7.70 -3.44
C ILE A 53 -1.31 8.73 -4.50
N ARG A 54 -1.52 10.00 -4.13
CA ARG A 54 -1.81 11.09 -5.08
C ARG A 54 -0.71 11.25 -6.12
N LEU A 55 0.55 11.25 -5.69
CA LEU A 55 1.71 11.31 -6.60
C LEU A 55 1.76 10.08 -7.52
N VAL A 56 1.48 8.88 -7.01
CA VAL A 56 1.42 7.67 -7.84
C VAL A 56 0.28 7.75 -8.85
N MET A 57 -0.90 8.24 -8.47
CA MET A 57 -2.03 8.44 -9.40
C MET A 57 -1.69 9.44 -10.51
N GLU A 58 -0.95 10.50 -10.20
CA GLU A 58 -0.52 11.51 -11.16
C GLU A 58 0.47 10.92 -12.20
N ARG A 59 1.45 10.13 -11.73
CA ARG A 59 2.53 9.61 -12.60
C ARG A 59 2.17 8.29 -13.26
N ALA A 60 1.43 7.41 -12.59
CA ALA A 60 1.02 6.12 -13.11
C ALA A 60 -0.35 6.21 -13.78
N VAL A 61 -0.41 6.83 -14.95
CA VAL A 61 -1.66 6.98 -15.72
C VAL A 61 -2.29 5.63 -16.14
N GLY A 62 -1.53 4.54 -16.07
CA GLY A 62 -2.03 3.18 -16.29
C GLY A 62 -2.62 2.50 -15.07
N LEU A 63 -2.60 3.14 -13.90
CA LEU A 63 -3.09 2.61 -12.64
C LEU A 63 -4.59 2.36 -12.72
N LYS A 64 -5.00 1.18 -12.28
CA LYS A 64 -6.42 0.76 -12.29
C LYS A 64 -6.93 0.46 -10.89
N ARG A 65 -6.06 0.00 -10.00
CA ARG A 65 -6.44 -0.48 -8.68
C ARG A 65 -5.51 0.03 -7.58
N ILE A 66 -6.08 0.51 -6.48
CA ILE A 66 -5.37 0.76 -5.23
C ILE A 66 -6.00 -0.09 -4.13
N GLU A 67 -5.17 -0.79 -3.36
CA GLU A 67 -5.56 -1.60 -2.21
C GLU A 67 -4.77 -1.18 -0.96
N LEU A 68 -5.51 -0.86 0.10
CA LEU A 68 -4.97 -0.53 1.41
C LEU A 68 -5.28 -1.66 2.37
N ARG A 69 -4.24 -2.31 2.89
CA ARG A 69 -4.35 -3.44 3.81
C ARG A 69 -3.95 -2.98 5.20
N GLY A 70 -4.85 -3.13 6.15
CA GLY A 70 -4.67 -2.69 7.53
C GLY A 70 -4.56 -3.83 8.54
N GLU A 71 -4.71 -5.06 8.09
CA GLU A 71 -4.82 -6.21 8.99
C GLU A 71 -3.55 -7.04 8.95
N GLY A 72 -2.94 -7.21 10.11
CA GLY A 72 -2.03 -8.33 10.36
C GLY A 72 -2.74 -9.68 10.18
N CYS A 73 -1.96 -10.75 10.17
CA CYS A 73 -2.46 -12.11 9.97
C CYS A 73 -3.58 -12.49 10.96
N LYS A 74 -4.80 -12.79 10.48
CA LYS A 74 -5.93 -13.30 11.31
C LYS A 74 -5.69 -14.67 11.96
N LYS A 75 -4.76 -15.46 11.42
CA LYS A 75 -4.41 -16.80 11.89
C LYS A 75 -3.28 -16.79 12.92
N CYS A 76 -2.69 -15.63 13.15
CA CYS A 76 -1.52 -15.45 13.96
C CYS A 76 -1.93 -14.48 15.07
N ASP A 77 -2.20 -14.97 16.28
CA ASP A 77 -2.38 -14.11 17.46
C ASP A 77 -1.11 -13.27 17.76
N ALA A 78 -0.01 -13.57 17.07
CA ALA A 78 1.12 -12.68 16.95
C ALA A 78 0.73 -11.44 16.14
N ILE A 79 0.51 -10.33 16.85
CA ILE A 79 0.70 -8.99 16.32
C ILE A 79 2.06 -9.00 15.64
N ASP A 80 2.11 -8.98 14.31
CA ASP A 80 3.38 -8.72 13.64
C ASP A 80 3.75 -7.27 14.00
N PRO A 81 4.82 -7.02 14.78
CA PRO A 81 5.22 -5.67 15.15
C PRO A 81 5.63 -4.83 13.93
N ARG A 82 5.74 -5.44 12.74
CA ARG A 82 6.03 -4.76 11.46
C ARG A 82 4.77 -4.40 10.67
N THR A 83 3.62 -5.01 10.97
CA THR A 83 2.34 -4.54 10.45
C THR A 83 1.81 -3.46 11.37
N SER A 84 1.89 -2.19 10.97
CA SER A 84 1.16 -1.15 11.69
C SER A 84 -0.32 -1.57 11.69
N GLN A 85 -0.93 -1.58 12.88
CA GLN A 85 -2.37 -1.82 12.99
C GLN A 85 -3.07 -0.59 12.41
N VAL A 86 -3.35 -0.63 11.12
CA VAL A 86 -4.19 0.37 10.49
C VAL A 86 -5.62 -0.10 10.68
N ASP A 87 -6.32 0.56 11.61
CA ASP A 87 -7.74 0.29 11.78
C ASP A 87 -8.54 0.69 10.52
N GLU A 88 -9.70 0.04 10.34
CA GLU A 88 -10.59 0.24 9.19
C GLU A 88 -11.00 1.70 8.98
N THR A 89 -11.14 2.46 10.06
CA THR A 89 -11.53 3.87 10.03
C THR A 89 -10.48 4.70 9.30
N ARG A 90 -9.19 4.40 9.49
CA ARG A 90 -8.08 5.09 8.82
C ARG A 90 -8.08 4.79 7.32
N ARG A 91 -8.32 3.53 6.94
CA ARG A 91 -8.48 3.14 5.53
C ARG A 91 -9.62 3.90 4.88
N HIS A 92 -10.76 4.02 5.57
CA HIS A 92 -11.92 4.78 5.11
C HIS A 92 -11.57 6.26 4.89
N ARG A 93 -10.89 6.91 5.85
CA ARG A 93 -10.48 8.32 5.72
C ARG A 93 -9.56 8.55 4.54
N ILE A 94 -8.57 7.69 4.31
CA ILE A 94 -7.69 7.81 3.13
C ILE A 94 -8.50 7.64 1.85
N LYS A 95 -9.45 6.68 1.82
CA LYS A 95 -10.34 6.54 0.67
C LYS A 95 -11.17 7.81 0.44
N GLU A 96 -11.68 8.45 1.49
CA GLU A 96 -12.41 9.72 1.37
C GLU A 96 -11.52 10.88 0.89
N LEU A 97 -10.30 10.99 1.41
CA LEU A 97 -9.34 12.01 0.96
C LEU A 97 -8.93 11.82 -0.51
N LEU A 98 -8.96 10.58 -1.01
CA LEU A 98 -8.70 10.25 -2.41
C LEU A 98 -9.93 10.43 -3.31
N THR A 99 -11.17 10.32 -2.81
CA THR A 99 -12.39 10.68 -3.57
C THR A 99 -12.56 12.19 -3.66
N ASN A 100 -12.32 12.89 -2.56
CA ASN A 100 -12.64 14.31 -2.45
C ASN A 100 -11.54 15.12 -3.16
N GLY A 101 -11.87 15.58 -4.37
CA GLY A 101 -10.97 16.39 -5.21
C GLY A 101 -10.38 15.68 -6.43
N SER A 102 -10.79 14.44 -6.75
CA SER A 102 -10.29 13.74 -7.95
C SER A 102 -11.42 13.13 -8.78
N SER A 103 -11.49 13.48 -10.07
CA SER A 103 -12.36 12.85 -11.06
C SER A 103 -11.76 11.55 -11.65
N SER A 104 -10.77 10.97 -10.98
CA SER A 104 -9.97 9.84 -11.48
C SER A 104 -10.77 8.54 -11.61
N SER A 105 -10.61 7.84 -12.75
CA SER A 105 -11.26 6.56 -13.07
C SER A 105 -10.66 5.33 -12.35
N VAL A 106 -9.79 5.52 -11.36
CA VAL A 106 -9.08 4.44 -10.65
C VAL A 106 -10.00 3.79 -9.60
N GLU A 107 -10.13 2.47 -9.67
CA GLU A 107 -10.89 1.67 -8.72
C GLU A 107 -10.13 1.55 -7.38
N ARG A 108 -10.82 1.79 -6.27
CA ARG A 108 -10.24 1.81 -4.92
C ARG A 108 -10.95 0.81 -4.02
N ILE A 109 -10.27 -0.30 -3.74
CA ILE A 109 -10.80 -1.44 -3.00
C ILE A 109 -10.14 -1.47 -1.61
N MET A 110 -10.96 -1.55 -0.56
CA MET A 110 -10.50 -1.80 0.81
C MET A 110 -10.71 -3.28 1.11
N ARG A 111 -9.66 -3.97 1.56
CA ARG A 111 -9.70 -5.35 2.05
C ARG A 111 -8.85 -5.46 3.30
#